data_AF-A0A2D8NJY0-F1
#
_entry.id   AF-A0A2D8NJY0-F1
#
_cell.length_a   1.000
_cell.length_b   1.000
_cell.length_c   1.000
_cell.angle_alpha   90.00
_cell.angle_beta   90.00
_cell.angle_gamma   90.00
#
_symmetry.space_group_name_H-M   'P 1'
#
loop_
_entity.id
_entity.type
_entity.pdbx_description
1 polymer ?
#
loop_
_entity_poly.entity_id
_entity_poly.type
_entity_poly.pdbx_seq_one_letter_code
_entity_poly.pdbx_strand_id
1 'polypeptide(L)'
;MATQLVEVESFQMAVRDPFLEALISVVSEPNGSSTAQQAFETTRDWWDKHSDGPTVAELLEAMFEPADWLSVIADHNRPIAAQEAQLELMRSWLLLYWCRLGAISFVAGVDLVVRPGAAFPVGGVAQPSNELCVSNAPLDN
;
A
#
# COMPACT_ATOMS: atom_id res chain seq x y z
N MET A 1 -5.01 13.13 -52.61
CA MET A 1 -5.32 12.30 -51.44
C MET A 1 -4.82 13.07 -50.23
N ALA A 2 -5.73 13.62 -49.43
CA ALA A 2 -5.37 14.46 -48.28
C ALA A 2 -5.22 13.56 -47.05
N THR A 3 -4.02 13.58 -46.45
CA THR A 3 -3.73 12.96 -45.16
C THR A 3 -4.55 13.68 -44.10
N GLN A 4 -5.58 12.99 -43.59
CA GLN A 4 -6.35 13.44 -42.44
C GLN A 4 -5.42 13.30 -41.22
N LEU A 5 -4.88 14.42 -40.78
CA LEU A 5 -4.25 14.54 -39.47
C LEU A 5 -5.32 14.17 -38.45
N VAL A 6 -5.20 12.98 -37.86
CA VAL A 6 -5.96 12.63 -36.66
C VAL A 6 -5.47 13.58 -35.59
N GLU A 7 -6.28 14.60 -35.28
CA GLU A 7 -6.14 15.35 -34.03
C GLU A 7 -6.22 14.31 -32.91
N VAL A 8 -5.06 13.94 -32.38
CA VAL A 8 -4.98 13.25 -31.12
C VAL A 8 -5.54 14.23 -30.12
N GLU A 9 -6.79 14.01 -29.70
CA GLU A 9 -7.36 14.66 -28.53
C GLU A 9 -6.30 14.57 -27.45
N SER A 10 -5.68 15.72 -27.19
CA SER A 10 -4.64 15.82 -26.18
C SER A 10 -5.29 15.31 -24.92
N PHE A 11 -4.68 14.32 -24.24
CA PHE A 11 -5.09 13.89 -22.91
C PHE A 11 -5.13 15.15 -22.04
N GLN A 12 -6.29 15.79 -21.97
CA GLN A 12 -6.51 16.87 -21.05
C GLN A 12 -6.43 16.20 -19.70
N MET A 13 -5.43 16.58 -18.91
CA MET A 13 -5.36 16.29 -17.50
C MET A 13 -6.55 17.01 -16.86
N ALA A 14 -7.74 16.44 -17.06
CA ALA A 14 -9.01 17.06 -16.78
C ALA A 14 -9.19 16.97 -15.27
N VAL A 15 -9.02 18.14 -14.64
CA VAL A 15 -9.17 18.38 -13.20
C VAL A 15 -8.03 17.77 -12.39
N ARG A 16 -7.27 18.64 -11.69
CA ARG A 16 -6.41 18.21 -10.58
C ARG A 16 -7.32 17.63 -9.50
N ASP A 17 -7.50 16.31 -9.53
CA ASP A 17 -8.31 15.62 -8.55
C ASP A 17 -7.51 15.56 -7.23
N PRO A 18 -8.03 16.17 -6.15
CA PRO A 18 -7.28 16.29 -4.91
C PRO A 18 -7.04 14.93 -4.22
N PHE A 19 -7.91 13.94 -4.45
CA PHE A 19 -7.72 12.58 -3.95
C PHE A 19 -6.62 11.86 -4.71
N LEU A 20 -6.57 12.03 -6.04
CA LEU A 20 -5.50 11.47 -6.85
C LEU A 20 -4.14 12.09 -6.51
N GLU A 21 -4.07 13.40 -6.33
CA GLU A 21 -2.84 14.09 -5.92
C GLU A 21 -2.36 13.62 -4.54
N ALA A 22 -3.28 13.45 -3.59
CA ALA A 22 -2.97 12.89 -2.27
C ALA A 22 -2.44 11.46 -2.38
N LEU A 23 -3.10 10.59 -3.16
CA LEU A 23 -2.62 9.23 -3.40
C LEU A 23 -1.22 9.23 -3.98
N ILE A 24 -0.98 10.00 -5.04
CA ILE A 24 0.33 10.12 -5.69
C ILE A 24 1.38 10.58 -4.68
N SER A 25 1.07 11.58 -3.84
CA SER A 25 2.00 12.06 -2.82
C SER A 25 2.42 10.97 -1.83
N VAL A 26 1.48 10.11 -1.42
CA VAL A 26 1.72 9.00 -0.48
C VAL A 26 2.53 7.88 -1.14
N VAL A 27 2.24 7.53 -2.40
CA VAL A 27 2.92 6.42 -3.10
C VAL A 27 4.19 6.82 -3.86
N SER A 28 4.49 8.13 -3.95
CA SER A 28 5.69 8.62 -4.62
C SER A 28 6.94 8.31 -3.82
N GLU A 29 8.00 7.86 -4.48
CA GLU A 29 9.27 7.57 -3.80
C GLU A 29 9.94 8.85 -3.28
N PRO A 30 10.53 8.83 -2.06
CA PRO A 30 10.77 7.67 -1.19
C PRO A 30 9.62 7.33 -0.21
N ASN A 31 8.50 8.06 -0.25
CA ASN A 31 7.39 7.91 0.68
C ASN A 31 6.63 6.58 0.46
N GLY A 32 6.50 6.13 -0.80
CA GLY A 32 5.84 4.86 -1.12
C GLY A 32 6.49 3.67 -0.42
N SER A 33 7.81 3.51 -0.56
CA SER A 33 8.59 2.51 0.18
C SER A 33 8.48 2.70 1.71
N SER A 34 8.62 3.92 2.22
CA SER A 34 8.59 4.16 3.67
C SER A 34 7.22 3.83 4.30
N THR A 35 6.14 4.22 3.64
CA THR A 35 4.76 3.93 4.08
C THR A 35 4.45 2.44 4.01
N ALA A 36 4.97 1.73 3.01
CA ALA A 36 4.87 0.28 2.95
C ALA A 36 5.62 -0.39 4.13
N GLN A 37 6.79 0.14 4.55
CA GLN A 37 7.53 -0.41 5.70
C GLN A 37 6.71 -0.28 6.97
N GLN A 38 6.21 0.93 7.17
CA GLN A 38 5.45 1.26 8.35
C GLN A 38 4.13 0.47 8.39
N ALA A 39 3.49 0.20 7.24
CA ALA A 39 2.31 -0.66 7.17
C ALA A 39 2.63 -2.10 7.60
N PHE A 40 3.78 -2.65 7.16
CA PHE A 40 4.24 -3.96 7.60
C PHE A 40 4.52 -3.99 9.12
N GLU A 41 5.27 -3.01 9.63
CA GLU A 41 5.63 -2.91 11.04
C GLU A 41 4.38 -2.77 11.92
N THR A 42 3.46 -1.87 11.55
CA THR A 42 2.19 -1.66 12.27
C THR A 42 1.36 -2.93 12.31
N THR A 43 1.23 -3.64 11.19
CA THR A 43 0.46 -4.89 11.13
C THR A 43 1.10 -5.98 11.96
N ARG A 44 2.44 -6.06 11.99
CA ARG A 44 3.20 -7.02 12.81
C ARG A 44 3.05 -6.72 14.30
N ASP A 45 3.23 -5.47 14.70
CA ASP A 45 3.09 -5.01 16.08
C ASP A 45 1.66 -5.21 16.61
N TRP A 46 0.64 -5.12 15.74
CA TRP A 46 -0.73 -5.47 16.09
C TRP A 46 -0.89 -6.97 16.36
N TRP A 47 -0.37 -7.80 15.46
CA TRP A 47 -0.40 -9.26 15.60
C TRP A 47 0.28 -9.74 16.89
N ASP A 48 1.40 -9.12 17.28
CA ASP A 48 2.12 -9.42 18.53
C ASP A 48 1.25 -9.13 19.76
N LYS A 49 0.45 -8.05 19.72
CA LYS A 49 -0.38 -7.61 20.86
C LYS A 49 -1.73 -8.32 20.93
N HIS A 50 -2.41 -8.52 19.81
CA HIS A 50 -3.82 -8.91 19.77
C HIS A 50 -4.05 -10.38 19.36
N SER A 51 -3.01 -11.11 18.94
CA SER A 51 -3.08 -12.49 18.41
C SER A 51 -3.98 -12.69 17.17
N ASP A 52 -4.70 -11.64 16.75
CA ASP A 52 -5.48 -11.53 15.52
C ASP A 52 -4.97 -10.32 14.72
N GLY A 53 -5.33 -10.24 13.44
CA GLY A 53 -4.88 -9.16 12.58
C GLY A 53 -5.78 -7.93 12.66
N PRO A 54 -5.24 -6.73 12.41
CA PRO A 54 -6.08 -5.54 12.28
C PRO A 54 -7.01 -5.70 11.09
N THR A 55 -8.19 -5.11 11.19
CA THR A 55 -9.06 -4.87 10.04
C THR A 55 -8.44 -3.81 9.13
N VAL A 56 -8.94 -3.72 7.89
CA VAL A 56 -8.49 -2.69 6.95
C VAL A 56 -8.68 -1.28 7.50
N ALA A 57 -9.81 -1.03 8.18
CA ALA A 57 -10.11 0.26 8.80
C ALA A 57 -9.10 0.58 9.91
N GLU A 58 -8.86 -0.37 10.83
CA GLU A 58 -7.92 -0.19 11.94
C GLU A 58 -6.48 0.06 11.47
N LEU A 59 -6.05 -0.65 10.41
CA LEU A 59 -4.73 -0.42 9.83
C LEU A 59 -4.61 0.99 9.24
N LEU A 60 -5.61 1.45 8.50
CA LEU A 60 -5.60 2.79 7.89
C LEU A 60 -5.65 3.89 8.96
N GLU A 61 -6.43 3.70 10.03
CA GLU A 61 -6.47 4.62 11.18
C GLU A 61 -5.14 4.68 11.93
N ALA A 62 -4.46 3.54 12.11
CA ALA A 62 -3.16 3.49 12.77
C ALA A 62 -2.03 4.09 11.91
N MET A 63 -2.16 4.00 10.59
CA MET A 63 -1.15 4.48 9.63
C MET A 63 -1.23 5.99 9.35
N PHE A 64 -2.42 6.58 9.47
CA PHE A 64 -2.65 7.96 9.08
C PHE A 64 -3.44 8.71 10.16
N GLU A 65 -2.78 9.68 10.78
CA GLU A 65 -3.43 10.72 11.57
C GLU A 65 -3.45 12.04 10.77
N PRO A 66 -4.62 12.70 10.62
CA PRO A 66 -5.92 12.42 11.23
C PRO A 66 -6.73 11.33 10.49
N ALA A 67 -7.56 10.57 11.24
CA ALA A 67 -8.48 9.58 10.69
C ALA A 67 -9.53 10.18 9.73
N ASP A 68 -9.83 11.48 9.89
CA ASP A 68 -10.73 12.23 9.01
C ASP A 68 -9.96 12.79 7.80
N TRP A 69 -9.74 11.93 6.81
CA TRP A 69 -9.05 12.31 5.58
C TRP A 69 -9.83 13.32 4.74
N LEU A 70 -11.15 13.42 4.89
CA LEU A 70 -11.98 14.39 4.18
C LEU A 70 -11.70 15.83 4.66
N SER A 71 -11.32 16.00 5.92
CA SER A 71 -10.88 17.29 6.45
C SER A 71 -9.53 17.75 5.86
N VAL A 72 -8.68 16.79 5.46
CA VAL A 72 -7.36 17.04 4.87
C VAL A 72 -7.47 17.24 3.36
N ILE A 73 -8.26 16.40 2.70
CA ILE A 73 -8.50 16.43 1.25
C ILE A 73 -9.78 17.22 1.00
N ALA A 74 -9.69 18.54 1.18
CA ALA A 74 -10.84 19.41 1.07
C ALA A 74 -11.28 19.62 -0.40
N ASP A 75 -12.27 18.84 -0.88
CA ASP A 75 -12.97 19.10 -2.16
C ASP A 75 -14.39 19.62 -1.91
N HIS A 76 -14.50 20.93 -1.63
CA HIS A 76 -15.78 21.59 -1.38
C HIS A 76 -16.73 21.63 -2.60
N ASN A 77 -16.27 21.22 -3.79
CA ASN A 77 -17.08 21.25 -5.00
C ASN A 77 -17.87 19.96 -5.23
N ARG A 78 -17.62 18.90 -4.45
CA ARG A 78 -18.30 17.61 -4.58
C ARG A 78 -19.30 17.37 -3.46
N PRO A 79 -20.42 16.68 -3.72
CA PRO A 79 -21.29 16.21 -2.65
C PRO A 79 -20.54 15.21 -1.75
N ILE A 80 -20.82 15.24 -0.45
CA ILE A 80 -20.11 14.43 0.57
C ILE A 80 -20.06 12.94 0.21
N ALA A 81 -21.18 12.38 -0.23
CA ALA A 81 -21.25 10.97 -0.64
C ALA A 81 -20.27 10.61 -1.79
N ALA A 82 -20.00 11.56 -2.70
CA ALA A 82 -19.02 11.35 -3.75
C ALA A 82 -17.58 11.46 -3.25
N GLN A 83 -17.33 12.29 -2.22
CA GLN A 83 -16.02 12.38 -1.58
C GLN A 83 -15.71 11.10 -0.79
N GLU A 84 -16.69 10.56 -0.06
CA GLU A 84 -16.56 9.27 0.64
C GLU A 84 -16.25 8.13 -0.33
N ALA A 85 -16.96 8.06 -1.47
CA ALA A 85 -16.68 7.04 -2.49
C ALA A 85 -15.26 7.17 -3.10
N GLN A 86 -14.75 8.39 -3.30
CA GLN A 86 -13.38 8.61 -3.76
C GLN A 86 -12.35 8.27 -2.68
N LEU A 87 -12.64 8.57 -1.43
CA LEU A 87 -11.79 8.21 -0.30
C LEU A 87 -11.66 6.69 -0.17
N GLU A 88 -12.76 5.96 -0.27
CA GLU A 88 -12.75 4.49 -0.25
C GLU A 88 -12.00 3.90 -1.44
N LEU A 89 -12.14 4.50 -2.63
CA LEU A 89 -11.37 4.11 -3.79
C LEU A 89 -9.86 4.32 -3.54
N MET A 90 -9.46 5.49 -3.07
CA MET A 90 -8.05 5.79 -2.75
C MET A 90 -7.48 4.85 -1.69
N ARG A 91 -8.23 4.58 -0.61
CA ARG A 91 -7.85 3.61 0.43
C ARG A 91 -7.64 2.22 -0.16
N SER A 92 -8.55 1.78 -1.03
CA SER A 92 -8.43 0.50 -1.74
C SER A 92 -7.19 0.43 -2.62
N TRP A 93 -6.86 1.51 -3.35
CA TRP A 93 -5.65 1.58 -4.16
C TRP A 93 -4.37 1.51 -3.31
N LEU A 94 -4.35 2.20 -2.17
CA LEU A 94 -3.22 2.19 -1.25
C LEU A 94 -2.96 0.78 -0.68
N LEU A 95 -4.03 0.11 -0.27
CA LEU A 95 -3.99 -1.27 0.20
C LEU A 95 -3.47 -2.23 -0.88
N LEU A 96 -3.96 -2.11 -2.11
CA LEU A 96 -3.47 -2.90 -3.25
C LEU A 96 -2.01 -2.62 -3.56
N TYR A 97 -1.56 -1.37 -3.43
CA TYR A 97 -0.17 -0.98 -3.60
C TYR A 97 0.73 -1.66 -2.54
N TRP A 98 0.36 -1.62 -1.26
CA TRP A 98 1.11 -2.30 -0.21
C TRP A 98 1.10 -3.83 -0.36
N CYS A 99 -0.02 -4.41 -0.79
CA CYS A 99 -0.08 -5.83 -1.15
C CYS A 99 0.85 -6.18 -2.30
N ARG A 100 0.91 -5.33 -3.35
CA ARG A 100 1.82 -5.53 -4.48
C ARG A 100 3.28 -5.48 -4.05
N LEU A 101 3.62 -4.63 -3.09
CA LEU A 101 4.96 -4.57 -2.51
C LEU A 101 5.26 -5.72 -1.53
N GLY A 102 4.25 -6.52 -1.17
CA GLY A 102 4.39 -7.58 -0.20
C GLY A 102 4.40 -7.10 1.25
N ALA A 103 4.12 -5.83 1.54
CA ALA A 103 4.09 -5.32 2.91
C ALA A 103 2.95 -5.91 3.74
N ILE A 104 1.80 -6.16 3.12
CA ILE A 104 0.62 -6.74 3.77
C ILE A 104 -0.09 -7.74 2.86
N SER A 105 -0.95 -8.58 3.42
CA SER A 105 -1.83 -9.51 2.69
C SER A 105 -3.19 -9.62 3.37
N PHE A 106 -4.23 -10.05 2.65
CA PHE A 106 -5.59 -10.16 3.17
C PHE A 106 -6.03 -11.62 3.34
N VAL A 107 -6.77 -11.89 4.42
CA VAL A 107 -7.46 -13.17 4.63
C VAL A 107 -8.97 -12.94 4.54
N ALA A 108 -9.65 -13.71 3.70
CA ALA A 108 -11.10 -13.62 3.56
C ALA A 108 -11.80 -14.13 4.84
N GLY A 109 -12.68 -13.30 5.43
CA GLY A 109 -13.40 -13.53 6.69
C GLY A 109 -14.56 -12.54 6.88
N VAL A 110 -15.16 -12.49 8.09
CA VAL A 110 -16.32 -11.61 8.41
C VAL A 110 -15.92 -10.12 8.41
N ASP A 111 -14.63 -9.86 8.54
CA ASP A 111 -13.97 -8.60 8.25
C ASP A 111 -12.62 -8.95 7.59
N LEU A 112 -12.12 -8.14 6.67
CA LEU A 112 -10.96 -8.49 5.86
C LEU A 112 -9.70 -8.34 6.71
N VAL A 113 -9.29 -9.41 7.40
CA VAL A 113 -8.14 -9.40 8.32
C VAL A 113 -6.84 -9.20 7.54
N VAL A 114 -6.05 -8.20 7.95
CA VAL A 114 -4.76 -7.91 7.34
C VAL A 114 -3.65 -8.70 8.06
N ARG A 115 -2.81 -9.35 7.27
CA ARG A 115 -1.61 -10.05 7.74
C ARG A 115 -0.34 -9.34 7.31
N PRO A 116 0.72 -9.36 8.13
CA PRO A 116 2.04 -8.92 7.69
C PRO A 116 2.44 -9.73 6.46
N GLY A 117 2.87 -9.04 5.40
CA GLY A 117 3.37 -9.70 4.20
C GLY A 117 4.88 -9.96 4.26
N ALA A 118 5.47 -10.39 3.14
CA ALA A 118 6.92 -10.50 3.04
C ALA A 118 7.54 -9.10 2.97
N ALA A 119 8.23 -8.69 4.03
CA ALA A 119 8.94 -7.41 4.07
C ALA A 119 9.75 -7.19 2.79
N PHE A 120 9.52 -6.06 2.12
CA PHE A 120 10.31 -5.68 0.97
C PHE A 120 11.74 -5.39 1.44
N PRO A 121 12.76 -5.93 0.74
CA PRO A 121 14.13 -5.54 1.06
C PRO A 121 14.33 -4.09 0.63
N VAL A 122 14.34 -3.17 1.60
CA VAL A 122 14.84 -1.80 1.39
C VAL A 122 16.32 -1.92 1.05
N GLY A 123 16.66 -1.69 -0.22
CA GLY A 123 17.97 -2.02 -0.76
C GLY A 123 19.13 -1.33 -0.02
N GLY A 124 20.03 -2.13 0.55
CA GLY A 124 21.29 -1.67 1.15
C GLY A 124 22.17 -2.75 1.80
N VAL A 125 22.64 -3.73 1.01
CA VAL A 125 23.77 -4.67 1.27
C VAL A 125 23.52 -5.89 2.20
N ALA A 126 23.56 -7.07 1.55
CA ALA A 126 23.98 -8.42 1.99
C ALA A 126 23.37 -9.07 3.25
N GLN A 127 22.64 -10.17 3.04
CA GLN A 127 23.06 -11.50 3.54
C GLN A 127 22.33 -12.63 2.76
N PRO A 128 23.02 -13.46 1.97
CA PRO A 128 22.51 -14.80 1.70
C PRO A 128 22.63 -15.60 3.00
N SER A 129 21.50 -15.84 3.67
CA SER A 129 21.44 -16.82 4.75
C SER A 129 21.74 -18.19 4.14
N ASN A 130 22.93 -18.64 4.47
CA ASN A 130 23.52 -19.89 4.08
C ASN A 130 22.80 -21.02 4.82
N GLU A 131 21.68 -21.52 4.28
CA GLU A 131 21.02 -22.74 4.75
C GLU A 131 21.16 -23.85 3.72
N LEU A 132 22.39 -24.34 3.59
CA LEU A 132 22.65 -25.74 3.25
C LEU A 132 23.42 -26.34 4.41
N CYS A 133 22.69 -26.78 5.44
CA CYS A 133 23.17 -27.79 6.38
C CYS A 133 23.39 -29.11 5.63
N VAL A 134 24.53 -29.25 4.96
CA VAL A 134 25.09 -30.57 4.65
C VAL A 134 26.18 -30.84 5.68
N SER A 135 25.78 -31.48 6.77
CA SER A 135 26.71 -32.14 7.69
C SER A 135 27.30 -33.35 6.97
N ASN A 136 28.43 -33.19 6.29
CA ASN A 136 29.24 -34.33 5.88
C ASN A 136 30.15 -34.71 7.05
N ALA A 137 29.75 -35.73 7.80
CA ALA A 137 30.64 -36.45 8.71
C ALA A 137 31.51 -37.45 7.92
N PRO A 138 32.76 -37.72 8.35
CA PRO A 138 33.69 -38.55 7.62
C PRO A 138 33.48 -40.03 7.95
N LEU A 139 33.63 -40.92 6.95
CA LEU A 139 33.84 -42.34 7.18
C LEU A 139 35.02 -42.81 6.35
N ASP A 140 36.15 -42.86 7.04
CA ASP A 140 37.28 -43.76 6.83
C ASP A 140 36.77 -45.22 7.00
N ASN A 141 36.90 -46.04 5.95
CA ASN A 141 37.32 -47.45 5.99
C ASN A 141 37.43 -48.03 4.57
#